data_AF-A0A1F3TWX9-F1
#
_entry.id   AF-A0A1F3TWX9-F1
#
_cell.length_a   1.000
_cell.length_b   1.000
_cell.length_c   1.000
_cell.angle_alpha   90.00
_cell.angle_beta   90.00
_cell.angle_gamma   90.00
#
_symmetry.space_group_name_H-M   'P 1'
#
loop_
_entity.id
_entity.type
_entity.pdbx_description
1 polymer ?
#
loop_
_entity_poly.entity_id
_entity_poly.type
_entity_poly.pdbx_seq_one_letter_code
_entity_poly.pdbx_strand_id
1 'polypeptide(L)'
;MAVHFHYSTPFNEARERIEQHLYDSILKIEQDYDRAIEAVDRFAKAIDRLADTLEQMYQNPGPNDTVGEKSFPIRDGQFRVFYKVGVRPNNDFDISFIDIDHNKQSNSDRYPTQSMITFDDED
;
A
#
# COMPACT_ATOMS: atom_id res chain seq x y z
N MET A 1 -37.87 -31.61 -35.20
CA MET A 1 -36.91 -32.62 -34.69
C MET A 1 -36.32 -32.08 -33.40
N ALA A 2 -36.45 -32.80 -32.28
CA ALA A 2 -35.79 -32.44 -31.03
C ALA A 2 -34.43 -33.17 -30.96
N VAL A 3 -33.37 -32.44 -30.66
CA VAL A 3 -32.03 -32.99 -30.46
C VAL A 3 -31.88 -33.28 -28.97
N HIS A 4 -31.50 -34.52 -28.64
CA HIS A 4 -31.25 -34.95 -27.27
C HIS A 4 -29.75 -35.19 -27.06
N PHE A 5 -29.16 -34.41 -26.16
CA PHE A 5 -27.76 -34.58 -25.77
C PHE A 5 -27.64 -35.62 -24.66
N HIS A 6 -26.69 -36.54 -24.79
CA HIS A 6 -26.32 -37.50 -23.76
C HIS A 6 -24.88 -37.22 -23.33
N TYR A 7 -24.70 -36.92 -22.05
CA TYR A 7 -23.39 -36.69 -21.46
C TYR A 7 -22.91 -37.96 -20.78
N SER A 8 -21.69 -38.38 -21.11
CA SER A 8 -21.06 -39.53 -20.47
C SER A 8 -20.59 -39.18 -19.05
N THR A 9 -20.47 -40.17 -18.18
CA THR A 9 -19.95 -39.97 -16.80
C THR A 9 -18.60 -39.25 -16.78
N PRO A 10 -17.60 -39.60 -17.62
CA PRO A 10 -16.33 -38.87 -17.65
C PRO A 10 -16.47 -37.41 -18.09
N PHE A 11 -17.44 -37.10 -18.95
CA PHE A 11 -17.72 -35.71 -19.34
C PHE A 11 -18.26 -34.91 -18.15
N ASN A 12 -19.20 -35.47 -17.39
CA ASN A 12 -19.75 -34.81 -16.21
C ASN A 12 -18.68 -34.61 -15.13
N GLU A 13 -17.83 -35.62 -14.88
CA GLU A 13 -16.71 -35.50 -13.93
C GLU A 13 -15.69 -34.43 -14.37
N ALA A 14 -15.34 -34.38 -15.66
CA ALA A 14 -14.45 -33.35 -16.18
C ALA A 14 -15.06 -31.95 -16.07
N ARG A 15 -16.36 -31.83 -16.35
CA ARG A 15 -17.11 -30.58 -16.18
C ARG A 15 -17.10 -30.12 -14.73
N GLU A 16 -17.42 -30.99 -13.78
CA GLU A 16 -17.42 -30.68 -12.34
C GLU A 16 -16.03 -30.22 -11.87
N ARG A 17 -14.95 -30.87 -12.32
CA ARG A 17 -13.58 -30.43 -12.00
C ARG A 17 -13.26 -29.04 -12.55
N ILE A 18 -13.68 -28.74 -13.77
CA ILE A 18 -13.48 -27.41 -14.37
C ILE A 18 -14.29 -26.37 -13.61
N GLU A 19 -15.57 -26.66 -13.29
CA GLU A 19 -16.42 -25.76 -12.52
C GLU A 19 -15.81 -25.46 -11.14
N GLN A 20 -15.35 -26.49 -10.42
CA GLN A 20 -14.69 -26.33 -9.13
C GLN A 20 -13.40 -25.50 -9.23
N HIS A 21 -12.57 -25.78 -10.24
CA HIS A 21 -11.34 -25.01 -10.45
C HIS A 21 -11.63 -23.53 -10.74
N LEU A 22 -12.68 -23.23 -11.51
CA LEU A 22 -13.12 -21.86 -11.76
C LEU A 22 -13.61 -21.18 -10.47
N TYR A 23 -14.40 -21.87 -9.65
CA TYR A 23 -14.84 -21.36 -8.35
C TYR A 23 -13.66 -21.05 -7.42
N ASP A 24 -12.72 -21.99 -7.28
CA ASP A 24 -11.53 -21.80 -6.44
C ASP A 24 -10.68 -20.63 -6.92
N SER A 25 -10.57 -20.45 -8.24
CA SER A 25 -9.83 -19.34 -8.85
C SER A 25 -10.49 -18.00 -8.57
N ILE A 26 -11.83 -17.91 -8.67
CA ILE A 26 -12.58 -16.69 -8.34
C ILE A 26 -12.41 -16.37 -6.85
N LEU A 27 -12.54 -17.35 -5.98
CA LEU A 27 -12.40 -17.15 -4.53
C LEU A 27 -11.01 -16.60 -4.18
N LYS A 28 -9.95 -17.13 -4.82
CA LYS A 28 -8.58 -16.62 -4.61
C LYS A 28 -8.44 -15.17 -5.07
N ILE A 29 -9.00 -14.83 -6.23
CA ILE A 29 -8.99 -13.45 -6.74
C ILE A 29 -9.71 -12.52 -5.77
N GLU A 30 -10.88 -12.90 -5.25
CA GLU A 30 -11.62 -12.12 -4.25
C GLU A 30 -10.79 -11.89 -2.98
N GLN A 31 -10.13 -12.93 -2.45
CA GLN A 31 -9.25 -12.80 -1.29
C GLN A 31 -8.07 -11.84 -1.54
N ASP A 32 -7.49 -11.88 -2.73
CA ASP A 32 -6.39 -10.98 -3.10
C ASP A 32 -6.89 -9.52 -3.22
N TYR A 33 -8.12 -9.30 -3.70
CA TYR A 33 -8.76 -7.98 -3.70
C TYR A 33 -9.01 -7.47 -2.29
N ASP A 34 -9.58 -8.28 -1.40
CA ASP A 34 -9.84 -7.88 -0.01
C ASP A 34 -8.55 -7.48 0.70
N ARG A 35 -7.48 -8.26 0.51
CA ARG A 35 -6.14 -7.93 1.03
C ARG A 35 -5.61 -6.62 0.48
N ALA A 36 -5.82 -6.34 -0.81
CA ALA A 36 -5.40 -5.09 -1.43
C ALA A 36 -6.17 -3.90 -0.85
N ILE A 37 -7.49 -4.04 -0.65
CA ILE A 37 -8.34 -3.01 -0.03
C ILE A 37 -7.89 -2.73 1.41
N GLU A 38 -7.64 -3.77 2.21
CA GLU A 38 -7.10 -3.61 3.56
C GLU A 38 -5.75 -2.90 3.58
N ALA A 39 -4.87 -3.19 2.62
CA ALA A 39 -3.56 -2.54 2.53
C ALA A 39 -3.69 -1.03 2.24
N VAL A 40 -4.64 -0.65 1.37
CA VAL A 40 -4.96 0.76 1.07
C VAL A 40 -5.56 1.45 2.30
N ASP A 41 -6.52 0.82 2.98
CA ASP A 41 -7.13 1.38 4.20
C ASP A 41 -6.11 1.60 5.32
N ARG A 42 -5.20 0.63 5.53
CA ARG A 42 -4.09 0.78 6.49
C ARG A 42 -3.14 1.92 6.11
N PHE A 43 -2.90 2.12 4.82
CA PHE A 43 -2.08 3.24 4.34
C PHE A 43 -2.78 4.58 4.56
N ALA A 44 -4.06 4.71 4.21
CA ALA A 44 -4.85 5.91 4.45
C ALA A 44 -4.85 6.30 5.93
N LYS A 45 -5.12 5.34 6.82
CA LYS A 45 -5.05 5.54 8.28
C LYS A 45 -3.67 5.99 8.78
N ALA A 46 -2.59 5.55 8.13
CA ALA A 46 -1.24 5.99 8.48
C ALA A 46 -0.98 7.46 8.09
N ILE A 47 -1.55 7.90 6.96
CA ILE A 47 -1.50 9.31 6.54
C ILE A 47 -2.35 10.18 7.45
N ASP A 48 -3.55 9.74 7.82
CA ASP A 48 -4.42 10.48 8.75
C ASP A 48 -3.74 10.69 10.11
N ARG A 49 -3.15 9.62 10.67
CA ARG A 49 -2.37 9.73 11.92
C ARG A 49 -1.19 10.68 11.81
N LEU A 50 -0.52 10.72 10.66
CA LEU A 50 0.54 11.69 10.41
C LEU A 50 -0.02 13.11 10.41
N ALA A 51 -1.14 13.35 9.73
CA ALA A 51 -1.79 14.65 9.70
C ALA A 51 -2.17 15.12 11.12
N ASP A 52 -2.80 14.25 11.92
CA ASP A 52 -3.15 14.54 13.32
C ASP A 52 -1.89 14.85 14.16
N THR A 53 -0.81 14.11 13.96
CA THR A 53 0.46 14.33 14.67
C THR A 53 1.07 15.67 14.31
N LEU A 54 1.05 16.04 13.03
CA LEU A 54 1.54 17.34 12.56
C LEU A 54 0.67 18.48 13.09
N GLU A 55 -0.65 18.31 13.13
CA GLU A 55 -1.55 19.30 13.72
C GLU A 55 -1.23 19.53 15.19
N GLN A 56 -1.10 18.47 16.00
CA GLN A 56 -0.75 18.60 17.42
C GLN A 56 0.62 19.24 17.65
N MET A 57 1.62 18.88 16.83
CA MET A 57 2.96 19.43 16.91
C MET A 57 2.97 20.93 16.63
N TYR A 58 2.25 21.38 15.59
CA TYR A 58 2.24 22.78 15.19
C TYR A 58 1.21 23.65 15.93
N GLN A 59 0.32 23.05 16.72
CA GLN A 59 -0.47 23.77 17.73
C GLN A 59 0.39 24.28 18.91
N ASN A 60 1.44 23.54 19.29
CA ASN A 60 2.40 23.92 20.33
C ASN A 60 3.83 23.68 19.83
N PRO A 61 4.35 24.52 18.92
CA PRO A 61 5.63 24.28 18.27
C PRO A 61 6.77 24.32 19.29
N GLY A 62 7.60 23.28 19.29
CA GLY A 62 8.85 23.25 20.01
C GLY A 62 9.93 24.09 19.30
N PRO A 63 11.10 24.28 19.94
CA PRO A 63 12.21 25.03 19.36
C PRO A 63 12.77 24.42 18.06
N ASN A 64 12.49 23.14 17.79
CA ASN A 64 12.91 22.44 16.58
C ASN A 64 11.85 22.47 15.45
N ASP A 65 10.68 23.04 15.70
CA ASP A 65 9.56 23.07 14.76
C ASP A 65 9.65 24.28 13.85
N THR A 66 10.67 24.27 13.00
CA THR A 66 10.93 25.34 12.03
C THR A 66 10.10 25.19 10.76
N VAL A 67 9.96 26.31 10.04
CA VAL A 67 9.52 26.34 8.64
C VAL A 67 10.53 25.66 7.72
N GLY A 68 10.06 25.15 6.59
CA GLY A 68 10.87 24.49 5.56
C GLY A 68 10.34 23.14 5.14
N GLU A 69 11.12 22.45 4.29
CA GLU A 69 10.81 21.10 3.83
C GLU A 69 11.28 20.06 4.86
N LYS A 70 10.41 19.12 5.16
CA LYS A 70 10.59 18.06 6.15
C LYS A 70 10.11 16.73 5.60
N SER A 71 10.49 15.65 6.28
CA SER A 71 10.01 14.32 5.94
C SER A 71 9.74 13.50 7.19
N PHE A 72 8.70 12.66 7.15
CA PHE A 72 8.33 11.78 8.25
C PHE A 72 8.14 10.34 7.76
N PRO A 73 8.75 9.34 8.41
CA PRO A 73 8.53 7.94 8.07
C PRO A 73 7.18 7.46 8.59
N ILE A 74 6.43 6.72 7.77
CA ILE A 74 5.17 6.05 8.16
C ILE A 74 5.25 4.55 7.92
N ARG A 75 4.33 3.79 8.53
CA ARG A 75 4.28 2.31 8.45
C ARG A 75 5.64 1.67 8.72
N ASP A 76 6.17 1.91 9.92
CA ASP A 76 7.46 1.37 10.38
C ASP A 76 8.65 1.74 9.46
N GLY A 77 8.55 2.87 8.76
CA GLY A 77 9.58 3.34 7.85
C GLY A 77 9.53 2.72 6.46
N GLN A 78 8.44 2.04 6.09
CA GLN A 78 8.26 1.56 4.71
C GLN A 78 8.07 2.73 3.73
N PHE A 79 7.33 3.77 4.12
CA PHE A 79 7.12 4.95 3.31
C PHE A 79 7.67 6.19 4.01
N ARG A 80 8.05 7.20 3.23
CA ARG A 80 8.47 8.51 3.72
C ARG A 80 7.62 9.58 3.05
N VAL A 81 6.91 10.34 3.87
CA VAL A 81 6.08 11.46 3.42
C VAL A 81 6.92 12.72 3.50
N PHE A 82 7.00 13.46 2.40
CA PHE A 82 7.64 14.77 2.31
C PHE A 82 6.58 15.85 2.38
N TYR A 83 6.84 16.87 3.20
CA TYR A 83 5.92 17.97 3.41
C TYR A 83 6.68 19.27 3.67
N LYS A 84 6.06 20.39 3.36
CA LYS A 84 6.61 21.73 3.56
C LYS A 84 5.77 22.48 4.58
N VAL A 85 6.43 23.10 5.53
CA VAL A 85 5.82 23.94 6.54
C VAL A 85 6.13 25.40 6.20
N GLY A 86 5.09 26.15 5.86
CA GLY A 86 5.10 27.59 5.69
C GLY A 86 4.45 28.30 6.86
N VAL A 87 4.55 29.62 6.88
CA VAL A 87 3.80 30.50 7.77
C VAL A 87 2.95 31.43 6.93
N ARG A 88 1.66 31.51 7.24
CA ARG A 88 0.70 32.41 6.59
C ARG A 88 0.82 33.83 7.15
N PRO A 89 0.28 34.84 6.44
CA PRO A 89 0.34 36.25 6.88
C PRO A 89 -0.27 36.53 8.26
N ASN A 90 -1.18 35.66 8.73
CA ASN A 90 -1.78 35.72 10.06
C ASN A 90 -0.97 34.99 11.16
N ASN A 91 0.26 34.57 10.83
CA ASN A 91 1.15 33.83 11.71
C ASN A 91 0.70 32.39 12.04
N ASP A 92 -0.21 31.82 11.23
CA ASP A 92 -0.57 30.40 11.30
C ASP A 92 0.41 29.54 10.48
N PHE A 93 0.63 28.30 10.91
CA PHE A 93 1.39 27.33 10.12
C PHE A 93 0.54 26.77 8.98
N ASP A 94 1.16 26.58 7.83
CA ASP A 94 0.57 25.96 6.66
C ASP A 94 1.41 24.76 6.25
N ILE A 95 0.82 23.57 6.32
CA ILE A 95 1.51 22.32 6.04
C ILE A 95 1.01 21.79 4.70
N SER A 96 1.91 21.69 3.74
CA SER A 96 1.62 21.16 2.40
C SER A 96 2.35 19.84 2.19
N PHE A 97 1.62 18.76 1.96
CA PHE A 97 2.22 17.49 1.54
C PHE A 97 2.74 17.62 0.10
N ILE A 98 4.01 17.27 -0.11
CA ILE A 98 4.70 17.41 -1.39
C ILE A 98 4.68 16.08 -2.14
N ASP A 99 5.14 15.02 -1.48
CA ASP A 99 5.36 13.72 -2.12
C ASP A 99 5.39 12.58 -1.08
N ILE A 100 5.28 11.33 -1.55
CA ILE A 100 5.41 10.12 -0.75
C ILE A 100 6.30 9.14 -1.49
N ASP A 101 7.43 8.77 -0.89
CA ASP A 101 8.35 7.78 -1.44
C ASP A 101 8.24 6.44 -0.69
N HIS A 102 8.41 5.34 -1.42
CA HIS A 102 8.55 4.02 -0.84
C HIS A 102 10.04 3.76 -0.59
N ASN A 103 10.45 3.71 0.68
CA ASN A 103 11.86 3.64 1.06
C ASN A 103 12.60 2.42 0.48
N LYS A 104 11.92 1.28 0.23
CA LYS A 104 12.57 0.12 -0.43
C LYS A 104 12.86 0.38 -1.91
N GLN A 105 12.07 1.20 -2.60
CA GLN A 105 12.22 1.50 -4.03
C GLN A 105 13.30 2.58 -4.24
N SER A 106 13.37 3.54 -3.31
CA SER A 106 14.39 4.60 -3.27
C SER A 106 15.82 4.04 -3.22
N ASN A 107 16.06 2.93 -2.51
CA ASN A 107 17.39 2.29 -2.45
C ASN A 107 17.78 1.60 -3.77
N SER A 108 16.86 0.93 -4.45
CA SER A 108 17.16 0.24 -5.72
C SER A 108 17.39 1.19 -6.88
N ASP A 109 16.67 2.32 -6.94
CA ASP A 109 16.84 3.32 -8.01
C ASP A 109 18.04 4.25 -7.77
N ARG A 110 18.40 4.55 -6.51
CA ARG A 110 19.57 5.42 -6.20
C ARG A 110 20.89 4.66 -6.01
N TYR A 111 20.86 3.40 -5.59
CA TYR A 111 22.05 2.58 -5.37
C TYR A 111 21.91 1.19 -6.01
N PRO A 112 21.93 1.11 -7.35
CA PRO A 112 21.71 -0.15 -8.09
C PRO A 112 22.77 -1.23 -7.82
N THR A 113 23.91 -0.86 -7.22
CA THR A 113 25.01 -1.78 -6.87
C THR A 113 24.94 -2.32 -5.44
N GLN A 114 24.04 -1.80 -4.60
CA GLN A 114 23.78 -2.38 -3.28
C GLN A 114 22.66 -3.40 -3.40
N SER A 115 22.93 -4.53 -4.06
CA SER A 115 22.18 -5.74 -3.78
C SER A 115 22.39 -6.03 -2.29
N MET A 116 21.36 -5.82 -1.46
CA MET A 116 21.34 -6.46 -0.15
C MET A 116 21.60 -7.94 -0.39
N ILE A 117 22.49 -8.53 0.40
CA ILE A 117 22.70 -9.98 0.41
C ILE A 117 21.34 -10.57 0.76
N THR A 118 20.62 -11.04 -0.26
CA THR A 118 19.51 -11.96 -0.08
C THR A 118 20.17 -13.27 0.29
N PHE A 119 20.00 -13.69 1.54
CA PHE A 119 20.19 -15.10 1.85
C PHE A 119 19.13 -15.83 1.03
N ASP A 120 19.58 -16.66 0.08
CA ASP A 120 18.70 -17.61 -0.56
C ASP A 120 18.10 -18.46 0.56
N ASP A 121 16.80 -18.33 0.79
CA ASP A 121 16.04 -19.32 1.54
C ASP A 121 15.91 -20.56 0.61
N GLU A 122 17.02 -21.29 0.47
CA GLU A 122 17.00 -22.71 0.09
C GLU A 122 16.68 -23.52 1.35
N ASP A 123 15.46 -24.06 1.40
CA ASP A 123 15.18 -25.48 1.70
C ASP A 123 13.75 -25.84 1.26
#